data_AF-A0A2N5U520-F1
#
_entry.id   AF-A0A2N5U520-F1
#
_cell.length_a   1.000
_cell.length_b   1.000
_cell.length_c   1.000
_cell.angle_alpha   90.00
_cell.angle_beta   90.00
_cell.angle_gamma   90.00
#
_symmetry.space_group_name_H-M   'P 1'
#
loop_
_entity.id
_entity.type
_entity.pdbx_description
1 polymer ?
#
loop_
_entity_poly.entity_id
_entity_poly.type
_entity_poly.pdbx_seq_one_letter_code
_entity_poly.pdbx_strand_id
1 'polypeptide(L)' 'MTAKRPDNTLAVIFGAVTKAHLQAVATSNENECILNKVQVPDKKLLRTAFTLDFIYENIKYRVLATQSAAGPRCSAMAAK' A
#
# COMPACT_ATOMS: atom_id res chain seq x y z
N MET A 1 -26.38 8.01 -16.99
CA MET A 1 -24.91 7.90 -16.90
C MET A 1 -24.55 6.43 -16.85
N THR A 2 -24.08 5.85 -17.95
CA THR A 2 -23.81 4.41 -18.02
C THR A 2 -22.41 4.15 -17.45
N ALA A 3 -22.32 3.67 -16.21
CA ALA A 3 -21.04 3.35 -15.59
C ALA A 3 -20.43 2.14 -16.31
N LYS A 4 -19.47 2.38 -17.20
CA LYS A 4 -18.62 1.32 -17.74
C LYS A 4 -17.66 0.88 -16.66
N ARG A 5 -17.68 -0.41 -16.30
CA ARG A 5 -16.68 -0.98 -15.41
C ARG A 5 -15.34 -1.06 -16.17
N PRO A 6 -14.21 -0.74 -15.51
CA PRO A 6 -12.89 -1.00 -16.06
C PRO A 6 -12.67 -2.50 -16.23
N ASP A 7 -11.67 -2.86 -17.05
CA ASP A 7 -11.25 -4.26 -17.21
C ASP A 7 -10.93 -4.91 -15.85
N ASN A 8 -11.32 -6.17 -15.69
CA ASN A 8 -11.15 -6.89 -14.43
C ASN A 8 -9.68 -6.97 -13.99
N THR A 9 -8.76 -7.18 -14.91
CA THR A 9 -7.33 -7.26 -14.60
C THR A 9 -6.84 -5.92 -14.07
N LEU A 10 -7.25 -4.83 -14.70
CA LEU A 10 -6.92 -3.48 -14.24
C LEU A 10 -7.50 -3.21 -12.85
N ALA A 11 -8.77 -3.52 -12.63
CA ALA A 11 -9.43 -3.32 -11.33
C ALA A 11 -8.71 -4.07 -10.19
N VAL A 12 -8.30 -5.31 -10.45
CA VAL A 12 -7.55 -6.14 -9.48
C VAL A 12 -6.16 -5.55 -9.23
N ILE A 13 -5.42 -5.15 -10.28
CA ILE A 13 -4.08 -4.55 -10.14
C ILE A 13 -4.16 -3.25 -9.35
N PHE A 14 -5.05 -2.32 -9.72
CA PHE A 14 -5.18 -1.04 -9.00
C PHE A 14 -5.66 -1.24 -7.56
N GLY A 15 -6.56 -2.19 -7.33
CA GLY A 15 -6.99 -2.57 -5.98
C GLY A 15 -5.84 -3.11 -5.13
N ALA A 16 -5.00 -3.97 -5.71
CA ALA A 16 -3.81 -4.50 -5.04
C ALA A 16 -2.78 -3.40 -4.76
N VAL A 17 -2.46 -2.57 -5.75
CA VAL A 17 -1.50 -1.46 -5.62
C VAL A 17 -1.93 -0.47 -4.53
N THR A 18 -3.21 -0.07 -4.53
CA THR A 18 -3.74 0.87 -3.54
C THR A 18 -3.65 0.29 -2.13
N LYS A 19 -4.03 -0.99 -1.94
CA LYS A 19 -3.93 -1.66 -0.65
C LYS A 19 -2.48 -1.81 -0.17
N ALA A 20 -1.56 -2.17 -1.06
CA ALA A 20 -0.14 -2.26 -0.74
C ALA A 20 0.42 -0.89 -0.34
N HIS A 21 0.04 0.16 -1.06
CA HIS A 21 0.48 1.52 -0.76
C HIS A 21 0.00 1.99 0.61
N LEU A 22 -1.27 1.76 0.95
CA LEU A 22 -1.82 2.12 2.27
C LEU A 22 -1.08 1.40 3.41
N GLN A 23 -0.78 0.12 3.25
CA GLN A 23 0.02 -0.63 4.23
C GLN A 23 1.44 -0.07 4.34
N ALA A 24 2.10 0.22 3.22
CA ALA A 24 3.44 0.81 3.22
C ALA A 24 3.49 2.18 3.92
N VAL A 25 2.47 3.02 3.71
CA VAL A 25 2.34 4.33 4.39
C VAL A 25 2.11 4.15 5.88
N ALA A 26 1.21 3.25 6.29
CA ALA A 26 0.95 2.96 7.69
C ALA A 26 2.22 2.50 8.42
N THR A 27 2.95 1.55 7.85
CA THR A 27 4.20 1.05 8.42
C THR A 27 5.28 2.14 8.46
N SER A 28 5.35 3.02 7.46
CA SER A 28 6.28 4.17 7.48
C SER A 28 5.96 5.15 8.60
N ASN A 29 4.68 5.48 8.80
CA ASN A 29 4.24 6.39 9.86
C ASN A 29 4.47 5.78 11.26
N GLU A 30 4.25 4.47 11.41
CA GLU A 30 4.54 3.74 12.64
C GLU A 30 6.04 3.79 12.97
N ASN A 31 6.92 3.57 11.99
CA ASN A 31 8.36 3.72 12.17
C ASN A 31 8.74 5.10 12.67
N GLU A 32 8.20 6.16 12.08
CA GLU A 32 8.49 7.53 12.49
C GLU A 32 7.99 7.82 13.92
N CYS A 33 6.80 7.33 14.26
CA CYS A 33 6.26 7.43 15.62
C CYS A 33 7.13 6.71 16.66
N ILE A 34 7.66 5.53 16.32
CA ILE A 34 8.56 4.75 17.19
C ILE A 34 9.90 5.48 17.36
N LEU A 35 10.47 6.03 16.27
CA LEU A 35 11.70 6.81 16.32
C LEU A 35 11.55 8.08 17.16
N ASN A 36 10.40 8.78 17.07
CA ASN A 36 10.09 9.94 17.89
C ASN A 36 10.04 9.63 19.39
N LYS A 37 9.74 8.37 19.76
CA LYS A 37 9.74 7.90 21.15
C LYS A 37 11.12 7.44 21.62
N VAL A 38 12.17 7.61 20.81
CA VAL A 38 13.56 7.15 21.08
C VAL A 38 13.61 5.63 21.32
N GLN A 39 12.74 4.89 20.64
CA GLN A 39 12.71 3.43 20.71
C GLN A 39 13.24 2.85 19.40
N VAL A 40 14.02 1.76 19.49
CA VAL A 40 14.56 1.08 18.30
C VAL A 40 13.43 0.26 17.66
N PRO A 41 13.05 0.53 16.40
CA PRO A 41 12.01 -0.23 15.72
C PRO A 41 12.48 -1.65 15.41
N ASP A 42 11.55 -2.61 15.44
CA ASP A 42 11.81 -3.98 15.01
C ASP A 42 12.06 -4.00 13.49
N LYS A 43 12.96 -4.88 13.03
CA LYS A 43 13.30 -5.08 11.60
C LYS A 43 12.05 -5.40 10.76
N LYS A 44 10.99 -5.88 11.39
CA LYS A 44 9.70 -6.19 10.76
C LYS A 44 8.96 -4.95 10.25
N LEU A 45 9.23 -3.76 10.78
CA LEU A 45 8.61 -2.53 10.28
C LEU A 45 9.30 -2.00 9.01
N LEU A 46 10.46 -2.50 8.60
CA LEU A 46 11.12 -2.07 7.35
C LEU A 46 10.81 -3.02 6.18
N ARG A 47 9.76 -3.84 6.30
CA ARG A 47 9.40 -4.81 5.27
C ARG A 47 8.88 -4.11 4.01
N THR A 48 9.33 -4.62 2.86
CA THR A 48 8.98 -4.11 1.54
C THR A 48 8.01 -5.04 0.79
N ALA A 49 7.76 -6.23 1.31
CA ALA A 49 6.84 -7.21 0.72
C ALA A 49 5.55 -7.27 1.53
N PHE A 50 4.42 -7.05 0.85
CA PHE A 50 3.08 -7.06 1.41
C PHE A 50 2.24 -8.13 0.72
N THR A 51 1.75 -9.08 1.50
CA THR A 51 0.82 -10.11 1.01
C THR A 51 -0.60 -9.59 1.16
N LEU A 52 -1.33 -9.54 0.05
CA LEU A 52 -2.69 -9.06 -0.03
C LEU A 52 -3.61 -10.19 -0.46
N ASP A 53 -4.69 -10.39 0.28
CA ASP A 53 -5.78 -11.28 -0.07
C ASP A 53 -7.07 -10.47 -0.18
N PHE A 54 -7.74 -10.55 -1.32
CA PHE A 54 -9.04 -9.89 -1.51
C PHE A 54 -9.89 -10.59 -2.57
N ILE A 55 -11.18 -10.29 -2.56
CA ILE A 55 -12.15 -10.86 -3.48
C ILE A 55 -12.60 -9.74 -4.43
N TYR A 56 -12.60 -10.01 -5.73
CA TYR A 56 -13.15 -9.13 -6.76
C TYR A 56 -13.97 -9.97 -7.74
N GLU A 57 -15.23 -9.57 -7.97
CA GLU A 57 -16.19 -10.30 -8.81
C GLU A 57 -16.26 -11.81 -8.52
N ASN A 58 -16.37 -12.15 -7.23
CA ASN A 58 -16.47 -13.52 -6.73
C ASN A 58 -15.21 -14.40 -6.95
N ILE A 59 -14.10 -13.82 -7.42
CA ILE A 59 -12.81 -14.49 -7.55
C ILE A 59 -11.89 -14.00 -6.43
N LYS A 60 -11.26 -14.95 -5.71
CA LYS A 60 -10.27 -14.64 -4.68
C LYS A 60 -8.89 -14.47 -5.31
N TYR A 61 -8.31 -13.30 -5.14
CA TYR A 61 -6.95 -12.98 -5.58
C TYR A 61 -6.02 -12.93 -4.38
N ARG A 62 -4.86 -13.57 -4.53
CA ARG A 62 -3.73 -13.48 -3.61
C ARG A 62 -2.56 -12.86 -4.35
N VAL A 63 -2.13 -11.68 -3.91
CA VAL A 63 -1.08 -10.89 -4.56
C VAL A 63 0.03 -10.63 -3.57
N LEU A 64 1.27 -10.84 -4.00
CA LEU A 64 2.46 -10.40 -3.28
C LEU A 64 2.97 -9.13 -3.97
N ALA A 65 2.84 -8.00 -3.29
CA ALA A 65 3.32 -6.72 -3.77
C ALA A 65 4.66 -6.40 -3.11
N THR A 66 5.67 -6.06 -3.90
CA THR A 66 6.98 -5.65 -3.40
C THR A 66 7.25 -4.20 -3.80
N GLN A 67 7.51 -3.34 -2.82
CA GLN A 67 7.97 -1.98 -3.09
C GLN A 67 9.45 -2.02 -3.48
N SER A 68 9.75 -1.62 -4.72
CA SER A 68 11.12 -1.52 -5.23
C SER A 68 11.77 -0.17 -4.88
N ALA A 69 10.95 0.87 -4.75
CA ALA A 69 11.40 2.22 -4.42
C ALA A 69 10.37 2.91 -3.53
N ALA A 70 10.84 3.85 -2.71
CA ALA A 70 9.96 4.74 -1.97
C ALA A 70 9.26 5.68 -2.98
N GLY A 71 7.93 5.57 -3.07
CA GLY A 71 7.13 6.53 -3.83
C GLY A 71 7.17 7.93 -3.19
N PRO A 72 6.86 9.00 -3.95
CA PRO A 72 6.78 10.33 -3.41
C PRO A 72 5.77 10.36 -2.27
N ARG A 73 6.19 10.80 -1.08
CA ARG A 73 5.28 10.98 0.04
C ARG A 73 4.36 12.15 -0.28
N CYS A 74 3.05 11.95 -0.20
CA CYS A 74 2.05 12.99 -0.45
C CYS A 74 2.17 14.23 0.47
N SER A 75 3.07 14.24 1.46
CA SER A 75 3.40 15.46 2.23
C SER A 75 3.97 16.59 1.37
N ALA A 76 4.41 16.32 0.14
CA ALA A 76 4.86 17.35 -0.80
C ALA A 76 3.74 17.93 -1.71
N MET A 77 2.50 17.41 -1.66
CA MET A 77 1.37 17.92 -2.45
C MET A 77 0.51 18.96 -1.72
N ALA A 78 0.83 19.28 -0.46
CA ALA A 78 0.13 20.29 0.33
C ALA A 78 0.78 21.69 0.29
N ALA A 79 1.61 21.97 -0.72
CA ALA A 79 2.23 23.28 -0.93
C ALA A 79 1.96 23.78 -2.36
N LYS A 80 0.73 24.24 -2.60
CA LYS A 80 0.45 25.38 -3.48
C LYS A 80 -0.92 25.99 -3.19
#